data_AF-A0A9P5V9C1-F1
#
_entry.id   AF-A0A9P5V9C1-F1
#
_cell.length_a   1.000
_cell.length_b   1.000
_cell.length_c   1.000
_cell.angle_alpha   90.00
_cell.angle_beta   90.00
_cell.angle_gamma   90.00
#
_symmetry.space_group_name_H-M   'P 1'
#
loop_
_entity.id
_entity.type
_entity.pdbx_description
1 polymer ?
#
loop_
_entity_poly.entity_id
_entity_poly.type
_entity_poly.pdbx_seq_one_letter_code
_entity_poly.pdbx_strand_id
1 'polypeptide(L)'
;VVPSKFTLYFECPEEVMLKRLMKRGETSGRADDNIESIKKRFRVFTETSYPVIEHYNKDGKVHTVSCVDSPEAVYANVKNIFTNLFKDQK
;
A
#
# COMPACT_ATOMS: atom_id res chain seq x y z
N VAL A 1 17.23 15.37 11.03
CA VAL A 1 16.35 14.25 10.59
C VAL A 1 15.07 14.33 11.41
N VAL A 2 13.89 14.34 10.78
CA VAL A 2 12.59 14.36 11.49
C VAL A 2 11.99 12.95 11.45
N PRO A 3 11.67 12.33 12.60
CA PRO A 3 11.03 11.02 12.63
C PRO A 3 9.64 11.06 11.97
N SER A 4 9.29 10.03 11.20
CA SER A 4 7.93 9.86 10.70
C SER A 4 6.96 9.65 11.86
N LYS A 5 5.74 10.22 11.74
CA LYS A 5 4.68 10.05 12.75
C LYS A 5 4.11 8.62 12.72
N PHE A 6 3.80 8.13 11.53
CA PHE A 6 3.26 6.80 11.28
C PHE A 6 3.52 6.39 9.81
N THR A 7 3.22 5.13 9.49
CA THR A 7 3.26 4.54 8.17
C THR A 7 1.86 4.04 7.82
N LEU A 8 1.32 4.46 6.67
CA LEU A 8 0.08 3.92 6.14
C LEU A 8 0.41 2.75 5.20
N TYR A 9 -0.02 1.54 5.55
CA TYR A 9 0.22 0.34 4.75
C TYR A 9 -1.05 -0.08 4.01
N PHE A 10 -0.96 -0.15 2.70
CA PHE A 10 -2.03 -0.62 1.83
C PHE A 10 -1.87 -2.12 1.58
N GLU A 11 -2.62 -2.92 2.31
CA GLU A 11 -2.61 -4.37 2.19
C GLU A 11 -3.51 -4.79 1.03
N CYS A 12 -2.91 -5.49 0.06
CA CYS A 12 -3.62 -5.93 -1.13
C CYS A 12 -3.13 -7.33 -1.53
N PRO A 13 -4.03 -8.30 -1.78
CA PRO A 13 -3.64 -9.59 -2.31
C PRO A 13 -2.92 -9.45 -3.65
N GLU A 14 -1.88 -10.27 -3.89
CA GLU A 14 -1.11 -10.24 -5.13
C GLU A 14 -1.98 -10.42 -6.38
N GLU A 15 -3.03 -11.25 -6.31
CA GLU A 15 -3.95 -11.46 -7.43
C GLU A 15 -4.70 -10.18 -7.82
N VAL A 16 -5.12 -9.39 -6.84
CA VAL A 16 -5.80 -8.11 -7.06
C VAL A 16 -4.81 -7.09 -7.62
N MET A 17 -3.59 -7.05 -7.08
CA MET A 17 -2.52 -6.18 -7.59
C MET A 17 -2.17 -6.53 -9.05
N LEU A 18 -2.03 -7.81 -9.38
CA LEU A 18 -1.71 -8.28 -10.71
C LEU A 18 -2.78 -7.83 -11.72
N LYS A 19 -4.06 -8.06 -11.42
CA LYS A 19 -5.17 -7.61 -12.27
C LYS A 19 -5.14 -6.10 -12.52
N ARG A 20 -4.87 -5.30 -11.48
CA ARG A 20 -4.77 -3.83 -11.58
C ARG A 20 -3.56 -3.38 -12.40
N LEU A 21 -2.41 -4.03 -12.23
CA LEU A 21 -1.17 -3.71 -12.94
C LEU A 21 -1.25 -4.08 -14.42
N MET A 22 -1.87 -5.22 -14.76
CA MET A 22 -2.11 -5.61 -16.16
C MET A 22 -3.01 -4.60 -16.88
N LYS A 23 -4.15 -4.24 -16.28
CA LYS A 23 -5.05 -3.20 -16.82
C LYS A 23 -4.35 -1.85 -16.97
N ARG A 24 -3.41 -1.53 -16.08
CA ARG A 24 -2.59 -0.31 -16.19
C ARG A 24 -1.62 -0.38 -17.37
N GLY A 25 -0.98 -1.52 -17.61
CA GLY A 25 -0.09 -1.72 -18.77
C GLY A 25 -0.82 -1.46 -20.10
N GLU A 26 -2.05 -1.95 -20.22
CA GLU A 26 -2.90 -1.75 -21.40
C GLU A 26 -3.26 -0.28 -21.65
N THR A 27 -3.51 0.48 -20.58
CA THR A 27 -4.04 1.85 -20.66
C THR A 27 -2.97 2.95 -20.63
N SER A 28 -1.77 2.66 -20.11
CA SER A 28 -0.73 3.67 -19.85
C SER A 28 0.47 3.61 -20.79
N GLY A 29 0.58 2.59 -21.65
CA GLY A 29 1.73 2.42 -22.57
C GLY A 29 3.05 2.08 -21.86
N ARG A 30 2.99 1.64 -20.60
CA ARG A 30 4.16 1.25 -19.81
C ARG A 30 4.72 -0.09 -20.27
N ALA A 31 5.89 -0.08 -20.90
CA ALA A 31 6.59 -1.27 -21.38
C ALA A 31 7.03 -2.24 -20.26
N ASP A 32 7.10 -1.76 -19.01
CA ASP A 32 7.52 -2.53 -17.83
C ASP A 32 6.38 -3.25 -17.09
N ASP A 33 5.10 -3.00 -17.45
CA ASP A 33 3.95 -3.72 -16.90
C ASP A 33 3.71 -5.05 -17.67
N ASN A 34 4.75 -5.89 -17.76
CA ASN A 34 4.64 -7.29 -18.20
C ASN A 34 4.61 -8.27 -17.01
N ILE A 35 4.01 -9.45 -17.19
CA ILE A 35 3.77 -10.42 -16.11
C ILE A 35 5.05 -10.79 -15.35
N GLU A 36 6.16 -10.97 -16.08
CA GLU A 36 7.45 -11.35 -15.48
C GLU A 36 7.99 -10.24 -14.56
N SER A 37 7.92 -8.99 -15.03
CA SER A 37 8.35 -7.81 -14.28
C SER A 37 7.47 -7.58 -13.05
N ILE A 38 6.16 -7.78 -13.17
CA ILE A 38 5.22 -7.67 -12.04
C ILE A 38 5.53 -8.72 -10.96
N LYS A 39 5.73 -9.99 -11.34
CA LYS A 39 6.09 -11.06 -10.40
C LYS A 39 7.41 -10.77 -9.69
N LYS A 40 8.42 -10.28 -10.42
CA LYS A 40 9.70 -9.87 -9.82
C LYS A 40 9.49 -8.75 -8.79
N ARG A 41 8.62 -7.78 -9.07
CA ARG A 41 8.30 -6.68 -8.14
C ARG A 41 7.62 -7.19 -6.87
N PHE A 42 6.70 -8.15 -6.95
CA PHE A 42 6.09 -8.74 -5.76
C PHE A 42 7.13 -9.46 -4.89
N ARG A 43 7.98 -10.29 -5.51
CA ARG A 43 9.08 -10.94 -4.79
C ARG A 43 9.98 -9.94 -4.08
N VAL A 44 10.44 -8.90 -4.80
CA VAL A 44 11.30 -7.86 -4.22
C VAL A 44 10.58 -7.13 -3.09
N PHE A 45 9.29 -6.81 -3.24
CA PHE A 45 8.52 -6.20 -2.17
C PHE A 45 8.52 -7.07 -0.91
N THR A 46 8.20 -8.36 -1.04
CA THR A 46 8.19 -9.30 0.09
C THR A 46 9.56 -9.47 0.73
N GLU A 47 10.62 -9.60 -0.06
CA GLU A 47 11.98 -9.84 0.45
C GLU A 47 12.63 -8.57 1.05
N THR A 48 12.31 -7.38 0.55
CA THR A 48 13.06 -6.16 0.87
C THR A 48 12.23 -5.04 1.49
N SER A 49 10.98 -4.87 1.07
CA SER A 49 10.13 -3.77 1.52
C SER A 49 9.24 -4.18 2.70
N TYR A 50 8.77 -5.42 2.73
CA TYR A 50 7.94 -5.93 3.82
C TYR A 50 8.65 -5.91 5.19
N PRO A 51 9.95 -6.24 5.31
CA PRO A 51 10.67 -6.09 6.58
C PRO A 51 10.67 -4.65 7.13
N VAL A 52 10.55 -3.64 6.27
CA VAL A 52 10.42 -2.23 6.69
C VAL A 52 9.06 -2.00 7.35
N ILE A 53 7.99 -2.60 6.82
CA ILE A 53 6.66 -2.58 7.43
C ILE A 53 6.71 -3.26 8.80
N GLU A 54 7.34 -4.43 8.91
CA GLU A 54 7.50 -5.12 10.19
C GLU A 54 8.29 -4.29 11.21
N HIS A 55 9.34 -3.59 10.77
CA HIS A 55 10.10 -2.68 11.62
C HIS A 55 9.21 -1.57 12.20
N TYR A 56 8.45 -0.85 11.37
CA TYR A 56 7.53 0.19 11.86
C TYR A 56 6.34 -0.38 12.66
N ASN A 57 5.93 -1.62 12.37
CA ASN A 57 4.84 -2.26 13.10
C ASN A 57 5.25 -2.61 14.53
N LYS A 58 6.51 -3.03 14.75
CA LYS A 58 7.08 -3.22 16.10
C LYS A 58 7.08 -1.93 16.92
N ASP A 59 7.22 -0.78 16.27
CA ASP A 59 7.12 0.54 16.91
C ASP A 59 5.67 1.00 17.14
N GLY A 60 4.66 0.20 16.75
CA GLY A 60 3.25 0.59 16.81
C GLY A 60 2.87 1.72 15.85
N LYS A 61 3.67 1.94 14.80
CA LYS A 61 3.52 3.08 13.86
C LYS A 61 2.79 2.72 12.57
N VAL A 62 2.31 1.51 12.39
CA VAL A 62 1.67 1.08 11.14
C VAL A 62 0.15 1.13 11.26
N HIS A 63 -0.49 1.81 10.32
CA HIS A 63 -1.93 1.73 10.09
C HIS A 63 -2.19 0.99 8.78
N THR A 64 -2.80 -0.19 8.86
CA THR A 64 -3.10 -1.02 7.70
C THR A 64 -4.48 -0.71 7.14
N VAL A 65 -4.58 -0.62 5.81
CA VAL A 65 -5.82 -0.43 5.05
C VAL A 65 -5.92 -1.53 3.99
N SER A 66 -7.00 -2.31 4.04
CA SER A 66 -7.33 -3.25 2.96
C SER A 66 -7.61 -2.50 1.67
N CYS A 67 -7.04 -2.97 0.56
CA CYS A 67 -7.22 -2.42 -0.78
C CYS A 67 -8.12 -3.27 -1.67
N VAL A 68 -8.84 -4.24 -1.10
CA VAL A 68 -9.71 -5.15 -1.88
C VAL A 68 -10.97 -4.45 -2.39
N ASP A 69 -11.50 -3.53 -1.59
CA ASP A 69 -12.76 -2.81 -1.87
C ASP A 69 -12.61 -1.72 -2.95
N SER A 70 -13.71 -1.02 -3.23
CA SER A 70 -13.72 0.10 -4.19
C SER A 70 -12.83 1.26 -3.73
N PRO A 71 -12.32 2.11 -4.65
CA PRO A 71 -11.52 3.27 -4.29
C PRO A 71 -12.19 4.19 -3.27
N GLU A 72 -13.51 4.35 -3.33
CA GLU A 72 -14.31 5.17 -2.41
C GLU A 72 -14.32 4.58 -1.00
N ALA A 73 -14.49 3.26 -0.88
CA ALA A 73 -14.46 2.55 0.39
C ALA A 73 -13.07 2.60 1.04
N VAL A 74 -12.02 2.35 0.24
CA VAL A 74 -10.62 2.47 0.68
C VAL A 74 -10.34 3.90 1.15
N TYR A 75 -10.77 4.90 0.38
CA TYR A 75 -10.60 6.31 0.73
C TYR A 75 -11.34 6.68 2.04
N ALA A 76 -12.57 6.20 2.23
CA ALA A 76 -13.30 6.42 3.47
C ALA A 76 -12.56 5.84 4.69
N ASN A 77 -11.95 4.66 4.54
CA ASN A 77 -11.13 4.05 5.59
C ASN A 77 -9.89 4.90 5.91
N VAL A 78 -9.15 5.32 4.88
CA VAL A 78 -7.99 6.23 5.05
C VAL A 78 -8.41 7.53 5.75
N LYS A 79 -9.54 8.12 5.33
CA LYS A 79 -10.06 9.35 5.94
C LYS A 79 -10.39 9.15 7.42
N ASN A 80 -10.96 8.01 7.80
CA ASN A 80 -11.25 7.70 9.20
C ASN A 80 -9.96 7.58 10.03
N ILE A 81 -8.92 6.94 9.50
CA ILE A 81 -7.61 6.85 10.15
C ILE A 81 -7.04 8.25 10.41
N PHE A 82 -6.99 9.10 9.38
CA PHE A 82 -6.48 10.47 9.52
C PHE A 82 -7.33 11.29 10.49
N THR A 83 -8.66 11.18 10.39
CA THR A 83 -9.56 11.88 11.31
C THR A 83 -9.25 11.49 12.74
N ASN A 84 -9.10 10.20 13.05
CA ASN A 84 -8.76 9.68 14.37
C ASN A 84 -7.39 10.16 14.86
N LEU A 85 -6.37 10.15 13.98
CA LEU A 85 -5.00 10.55 14.34
C LEU A 85 -4.85 12.05 14.63
N PHE A 86 -5.72 12.88 14.06
CA PHE A 86 -5.65 14.33 14.20
C PHE A 86 -6.83 14.93 15.00
N LYS A 87 -7.64 14.11 15.71
CA LYS A 87 -8.77 14.61 16.53
C LYS A 87 -8.33 15.61 17.60
N ASP A 88 -7.14 15.42 18.15
CA ASP A 88 -6.65 16.17 19.31
C ASP A 88 -5.76 17.36 18.92
N GLN A 89 -5.71 17.74 17.64
CA GLN A 89 -4.95 18.92 17.16
C GLN A 89 -5.79 20.21 17.09
N LYS A 90 -6.85 20.32 17.90
CA LYS A 90 -7.60 21.58 18.07
C LYS A 90 -7.06 22.40 19.23
#